data_AF-W7RMJ0-F1
#
_entry.id   AF-W7RMJ0-F1
#
_cell.length_a   1.000
_cell.length_b   1.000
_cell.length_c   1.000
_cell.angle_alpha   90.00
_cell.angle_beta   90.00
_cell.angle_gamma   90.00
#
_symmetry.space_group_name_H-M   'P 1'
#
loop_
_entity.id
_entity.type
_entity.pdbx_description
1 polymer ?
#
loop_
_entity_poly.entity_id
_entity_poly.type
_entity_poly.pdbx_seq_one_letter_code
_entity_poly.pdbx_strand_id
1 'polypeptide(L)'
;MNLYYLENIDFSGGHMFKTRGFTLIFICFLTACSQNTAIPKEQIQEEKNKENIVVTADGKLTFELINNMEAPQETVDTIKDELCKAYENILQSIHTSYVPSEHITVFLNDGTPSWGLASKIVLDLSLENPTLVHELTHSLLGYGGNFDTDNGYFTQEGYAVYMDDQFGKNELNLEKYMKHFLDSDKLIPISKLIDPNQDDHYFRAELPNKEEQSVLWGMSYIHAASFVKYLVETYGIEKFEQIYDKKDLAKKIEVVYGKSVSEIEMDWLAFINNQPRFTYEEKLKLPDFYDTNTIILQLDPTFFER
;
A
#
# COMPACT_ATOMS: atom_id res chain seq x y z
N MET A 1 -13.21 2.60 -3.73
CA MET A 1 -13.74 3.24 -2.50
C MET A 1 -15.09 3.86 -2.81
N ASN A 2 -16.16 3.14 -2.46
CA ASN A 2 -17.54 3.53 -2.71
C ASN A 2 -17.95 4.66 -1.76
N LEU A 3 -18.24 5.82 -2.33
CA LEU A 3 -18.97 6.90 -1.69
C LEU A 3 -20.47 6.53 -1.71
N TYR A 4 -21.08 6.33 -0.55
CA TYR A 4 -22.53 6.43 -0.42
C TYR A 4 -22.96 7.30 0.76
N TYR A 5 -23.99 8.09 0.43
CA TYR A 5 -24.56 9.25 1.10
C TYR A 5 -25.13 9.00 2.51
N LEU A 6 -24.94 10.01 3.36
CA LEU A 6 -25.77 10.31 4.54
C LEU A 6 -27.00 11.13 4.09
N GLU A 7 -28.21 10.69 4.45
CA GLU A 7 -29.37 11.58 4.53
C GLU A 7 -29.93 11.60 5.97
N ASN A 8 -30.10 12.84 6.45
CA ASN A 8 -30.70 13.21 7.72
C ASN A 8 -32.23 13.14 7.63
N ILE A 9 -32.89 12.66 8.70
CA ILE A 9 -34.27 13.04 9.02
C ILE A 9 -34.34 13.38 10.52
N ASP A 10 -34.75 14.61 10.80
CA ASP A 10 -34.86 15.22 12.12
C ASP A 10 -36.33 15.23 12.65
N PHE A 11 -36.42 15.42 13.96
CA PHE A 11 -37.51 15.35 14.93
C PHE A 11 -38.90 15.99 14.60
N SER A 12 -39.97 15.48 15.25
CA SER A 12 -40.81 16.31 16.17
C SER A 12 -42.02 15.58 16.84
N GLY A 13 -42.30 15.97 18.10
CA GLY A 13 -43.61 15.92 18.78
C GLY A 13 -43.91 14.67 19.64
N GLY A 14 -44.21 14.70 20.95
CA GLY A 14 -44.62 15.74 21.88
C GLY A 14 -46.06 15.50 22.39
N HIS A 15 -46.25 14.93 23.60
CA HIS A 15 -47.12 15.43 24.71
C HIS A 15 -47.53 14.38 25.77
N MET A 16 -47.26 14.75 27.03
CA MET A 16 -48.04 14.64 28.29
C MET A 16 -48.98 13.44 28.55
N PHE A 17 -48.83 12.78 29.72
CA PHE A 17 -49.96 12.55 30.65
C PHE A 17 -49.53 12.29 32.13
N LYS A 18 -50.01 13.19 32.99
CA LYS A 18 -50.48 13.16 34.40
C LYS A 18 -49.92 12.18 35.47
N THR A 19 -49.60 12.84 36.58
CA THR A 19 -49.47 12.43 38.00
C THR A 19 -50.54 11.48 38.57
N ARG A 20 -50.13 10.61 39.50
CA ARG A 20 -50.69 10.44 40.87
C ARG A 20 -49.77 9.54 41.72
N GLY A 21 -49.48 9.97 42.95
CA GLY A 21 -48.59 9.27 43.88
C GLY A 21 -49.24 8.13 44.65
N PHE A 22 -48.44 7.39 45.43
CA PHE A 22 -48.75 6.86 46.77
C PHE A 22 -47.50 6.13 47.34
N THR A 23 -47.12 6.51 48.57
CA THR A 23 -46.54 5.74 49.69
C THR A 23 -45.24 4.91 49.57
N LEU A 24 -44.20 5.48 50.18
CA LEU A 24 -43.24 4.92 51.16
C LEU A 24 -43.33 3.41 51.51
N ILE A 25 -42.30 2.64 51.10
CA ILE A 25 -41.75 1.52 51.89
C ILE A 25 -40.22 1.56 51.75
N PHE A 26 -39.54 1.89 52.84
CA PHE A 26 -38.08 1.83 52.98
C PHE A 26 -37.71 0.39 53.36
N ILE A 27 -37.17 -0.38 52.41
CA ILE A 27 -36.55 -1.68 52.70
C ILE A 27 -35.05 -1.52 52.45
N CYS A 28 -34.29 -1.51 53.54
CA CYS A 28 -32.84 -1.65 53.50
C CYS A 28 -32.49 -3.10 53.11
N PHE A 29 -32.27 -3.35 51.82
CA PHE A 29 -31.50 -4.51 51.40
C PHE A 29 -30.02 -4.15 51.39
N LEU A 30 -29.32 -4.59 52.44
CA LEU A 30 -27.87 -4.77 52.40
C LEU A 30 -27.60 -6.00 51.53
N THR A 31 -27.46 -5.81 50.22
CA THR A 31 -26.78 -6.77 49.36
C THR A 31 -25.33 -6.36 49.22
N ALA A 32 -24.45 -7.26 49.64
CA ALA A 32 -23.02 -7.12 49.56
C ALA A 32 -22.60 -6.77 48.13
N CYS A 33 -21.99 -5.61 47.95
CA CYS A 33 -21.21 -5.31 46.77
C CYS A 33 -20.04 -6.30 46.72
N SER A 34 -20.18 -7.36 45.92
CA SER A 34 -19.05 -7.97 45.24
C SER A 34 -18.33 -6.83 44.52
N GLN A 35 -17.18 -6.40 45.03
CA GLN A 35 -16.28 -5.51 44.31
C GLN A 35 -15.74 -6.30 43.10
N ASN A 36 -16.53 -6.36 42.04
CA ASN A 36 -15.95 -6.36 40.71
C ASN A 36 -15.32 -4.98 40.58
N THR A 37 -14.03 -4.89 40.92
CA THR A 37 -13.18 -3.80 40.47
C THR A 37 -13.26 -3.79 38.96
N ALA A 38 -14.19 -3.00 38.43
CA ALA A 38 -14.18 -2.58 37.05
C ALA A 38 -12.87 -1.82 36.88
N ILE A 39 -11.88 -2.46 36.28
CA ILE A 39 -10.64 -1.80 35.90
C ILE A 39 -11.06 -0.62 35.01
N PRO A 40 -10.66 0.62 35.34
CA PRO A 40 -11.01 1.79 34.56
C PRO A 40 -10.63 1.56 33.09
N LYS A 41 -11.54 1.87 32.16
CA LYS A 41 -11.27 1.73 30.71
C LYS A 41 -9.95 2.41 30.30
N GLU A 42 -9.58 3.52 30.95
CA GLU A 42 -8.31 4.22 30.74
C GLU A 42 -7.07 3.38 31.12
N GLN A 43 -7.11 2.62 32.22
CA GLN A 43 -5.99 1.75 32.61
C GLN A 43 -5.86 0.53 31.69
N ILE A 44 -6.99 -0.06 31.26
CA ILE A 44 -7.00 -1.13 30.25
C ILE A 44 -6.43 -0.60 28.93
N GLN A 45 -6.78 0.64 28.55
CA GLN A 45 -6.32 1.26 27.31
C GLN A 45 -4.84 1.65 27.36
N GLU A 46 -4.31 2.11 28.49
CA GLU A 46 -2.86 2.36 28.68
C GLU A 46 -2.02 1.08 28.67
N GLU A 47 -2.46 -0.01 29.33
CA GLU A 47 -1.75 -1.29 29.29
C GLU A 47 -1.79 -1.91 27.88
N LYS A 48 -2.95 -1.89 27.22
CA LYS A 48 -3.11 -2.36 25.84
C LYS A 48 -2.31 -1.53 24.82
N ASN A 49 -2.12 -0.24 25.09
CA ASN A 49 -1.25 0.63 24.28
C ASN A 49 0.24 0.28 24.44
N LYS A 50 0.70 -0.16 25.61
CA LYS A 50 2.10 -0.63 25.78
C LYS A 50 2.36 -1.97 25.11
N GLU A 51 1.36 -2.86 25.07
CA GLU A 51 1.49 -4.16 24.38
C GLU A 51 1.61 -4.01 22.87
N ASN A 52 1.11 -2.91 22.29
CA ASN A 52 1.10 -2.67 20.83
C ASN A 52 2.27 -1.84 20.30
N ILE A 53 3.34 -1.72 21.09
CA ILE A 53 4.57 -1.06 20.67
C ILE A 53 5.64 -2.11 20.39
N VAL A 54 6.35 -1.97 19.27
CA VAL A 54 7.56 -2.76 18.99
C VAL A 54 8.70 -1.83 18.58
N VAL A 55 9.90 -2.10 19.11
CA VAL A 55 11.11 -1.36 18.78
C VAL A 55 12.00 -2.27 17.95
N THR A 56 12.53 -1.72 16.87
CA THR A 56 13.50 -2.41 16.00
C THR A 56 14.74 -2.86 16.76
N ALA A 57 15.40 -3.92 16.27
CA ALA A 57 16.51 -4.57 16.98
C ALA A 57 17.71 -3.64 17.22
N ASP A 58 17.93 -2.65 16.34
CA ASP A 58 18.98 -1.64 16.48
C ASP A 58 18.56 -0.43 17.34
N GLY A 59 17.31 -0.40 17.80
CA GLY A 59 16.75 0.64 18.66
C GLY A 59 16.45 1.97 17.96
N LYS A 60 16.55 2.06 16.62
CA LYS A 60 16.42 3.34 15.91
C LYS A 60 14.97 3.73 15.58
N LEU A 61 14.10 2.75 15.43
CA LEU A 61 12.71 2.96 15.03
C LEU A 61 11.75 2.25 15.98
N THR A 62 10.70 2.96 16.36
CA THR A 62 9.56 2.45 17.13
C THR A 62 8.30 2.43 16.27
N PHE A 63 7.60 1.30 16.28
CA PHE A 63 6.26 1.15 15.72
C PHE A 63 5.23 1.13 16.85
N GLU A 64 4.20 1.96 16.72
CA GLU A 64 3.02 1.95 17.59
C GLU A 64 1.80 1.48 16.79
N LEU A 65 1.20 0.35 17.15
CA LEU A 65 0.08 -0.22 16.43
C LEU A 65 -1.26 0.18 17.09
N ILE A 66 -2.15 0.78 16.30
CA ILE A 66 -3.52 1.12 16.70
C ILE A 66 -4.48 0.13 16.02
N ASN A 67 -4.97 -0.84 16.78
CA ASN A 67 -5.87 -1.89 16.31
C ASN A 67 -7.34 -1.44 16.32
N ASN A 68 -7.75 -0.69 15.29
CA ASN A 68 -9.10 -0.13 15.17
C ASN A 68 -10.17 -1.18 14.84
N MET A 69 -9.77 -2.27 14.17
CA MET A 69 -10.68 -3.34 13.76
C MET A 69 -10.83 -4.45 14.81
N GLU A 70 -10.20 -4.30 15.98
CA GLU A 70 -10.21 -5.28 17.07
C GLU A 70 -9.71 -6.68 16.65
N ALA A 71 -8.71 -6.74 15.76
CA ALA A 71 -8.07 -7.99 15.35
C ALA A 71 -7.51 -8.77 16.57
N PRO A 72 -7.46 -10.12 16.51
CA PRO A 72 -6.85 -10.92 17.56
C PRO A 72 -5.40 -10.52 17.85
N GLN A 73 -4.97 -10.65 19.11
CA GLN A 73 -3.61 -10.26 19.50
C GLN A 73 -2.51 -11.00 18.71
N GLU A 74 -2.74 -12.27 18.38
CA GLU A 74 -1.83 -13.05 17.52
C GLU A 74 -1.63 -12.42 16.14
N THR A 75 -2.68 -11.83 15.56
CA THR A 75 -2.57 -11.07 14.30
C THR A 75 -1.73 -9.82 14.50
N VAL A 76 -1.96 -9.08 15.59
CA VAL A 76 -1.19 -7.86 15.90
C VAL A 76 0.29 -8.19 16.10
N ASP A 77 0.61 -9.28 16.80
CA ASP A 77 1.98 -9.72 17.05
C ASP A 77 2.66 -10.20 15.76
N THR A 78 1.91 -10.89 14.89
CA THR A 78 2.39 -11.25 13.54
C THR A 78 2.76 -10.01 12.72
N ILE A 79 1.93 -8.95 12.76
CA ILE A 79 2.23 -7.70 12.07
C ILE A 79 3.47 -7.00 12.67
N LYS A 80 3.69 -7.05 13.99
CA LYS A 80 4.92 -6.52 14.60
C LYS A 80 6.17 -7.24 14.08
N ASP A 81 6.13 -8.56 14.04
CA ASP A 81 7.24 -9.36 13.53
C ASP A 81 7.53 -9.06 12.05
N GLU A 82 6.48 -8.86 11.26
CA GLU A 82 6.59 -8.47 9.85
C GLU A 82 7.17 -7.07 9.66
N LEU A 83 6.72 -6.08 10.45
CA LEU A 83 7.28 -4.73 10.43
C LEU A 83 8.78 -4.74 10.73
N CYS A 84 9.22 -5.48 11.75
CA CYS A 84 10.64 -5.56 12.11
C CYS A 84 11.48 -6.26 11.03
N LYS A 85 10.99 -7.36 10.45
CA LYS A 85 11.69 -8.05 9.36
C LYS A 85 11.76 -7.19 8.10
N ALA A 86 10.65 -6.56 7.72
CA ALA A 86 10.60 -5.69 6.54
C ALA A 86 11.50 -4.47 6.72
N TYR A 87 11.54 -3.87 7.92
CA TYR A 87 12.46 -2.78 8.26
C TYR A 87 13.92 -3.15 7.97
N GLU A 88 14.36 -4.32 8.44
CA GLU A 88 15.74 -4.79 8.22
C GLU A 88 16.03 -5.00 6.73
N ASN A 89 15.12 -5.65 6.01
CA ASN A 89 15.27 -5.91 4.58
C ASN A 89 15.31 -4.61 3.76
N ILE A 90 14.46 -3.63 4.07
CA ILE A 90 14.37 -2.36 3.34
C ILE A 90 15.58 -1.47 3.59
N LEU A 91 16.00 -1.28 4.84
CA LEU A 91 17.15 -0.40 5.12
C LEU A 91 18.49 -0.98 4.64
N GLN A 92 18.56 -2.29 4.43
CA GLN A 92 19.74 -2.94 3.85
C GLN A 92 19.72 -3.00 2.33
N SER A 93 18.58 -2.68 1.69
CA SER A 93 18.43 -2.86 0.24
C SER A 93 18.99 -1.70 -0.57
N ILE A 94 18.71 -0.44 -0.18
CA ILE A 94 19.27 0.75 -0.79
C ILE A 94 19.62 1.84 0.22
N HIS A 95 20.62 2.63 -0.14
CA HIS A 95 21.02 3.83 0.60
C HIS A 95 20.43 5.07 -0.06
N THR A 96 19.59 5.78 0.68
CA THR A 96 19.07 7.09 0.27
C THR A 96 19.58 8.17 1.22
N SER A 97 19.46 9.44 0.82
CA SER A 97 19.74 10.57 1.71
C SER A 97 18.58 10.91 2.65
N TYR A 98 17.45 10.19 2.53
CA TYR A 98 16.28 10.39 3.35
C TYR A 98 16.53 9.85 4.75
N VAL A 99 16.02 10.56 5.76
CA VAL A 99 16.10 10.14 7.17
C VAL A 99 14.69 9.76 7.61
N PRO A 100 14.43 8.47 7.88
CA PRO A 100 13.13 8.02 8.35
C PRO A 100 12.72 8.65 9.68
N SER A 101 11.42 8.70 9.94
CA SER A 101 10.93 9.00 11.28
C SER A 101 11.44 7.97 12.28
N GLU A 102 11.80 8.39 13.49
CA GLU A 102 12.14 7.48 14.61
C GLU A 102 10.88 6.80 15.19
N HIS A 103 9.70 7.29 14.83
CA HIS A 103 8.40 6.77 15.28
C HIS A 103 7.39 6.69 14.12
N ILE A 104 6.79 5.52 13.92
CA ILE A 104 5.73 5.30 12.93
C ILE A 104 4.51 4.72 13.63
N THR A 105 3.37 5.39 13.53
CA THR A 105 2.09 4.85 14.00
C THR A 105 1.43 4.05 12.88
N VAL A 106 1.09 2.80 13.15
CA VAL A 106 0.49 1.83 12.22
C VAL A 106 -0.96 1.59 12.60
N PHE A 107 -1.90 1.97 11.75
CA PHE A 107 -3.33 1.81 11.97
C PHE A 107 -3.80 0.52 11.27
N LEU A 108 -4.35 -0.41 12.05
CA LEU A 108 -4.93 -1.66 11.53
C LEU A 108 -6.43 -1.47 11.37
N ASN A 109 -6.89 -1.41 10.12
CA ASN A 109 -8.26 -1.08 9.75
C ASN A 109 -8.90 -2.20 8.91
N ASP A 110 -10.22 -2.11 8.76
CA ASP A 110 -11.05 -2.93 7.87
C ASP A 110 -11.64 -2.01 6.78
N GLY A 111 -11.44 -2.36 5.51
CA GLY A 111 -12.03 -1.68 4.34
C GLY A 111 -11.48 -0.30 4.03
N THR A 112 -10.33 0.07 4.62
CA THR A 112 -9.61 1.32 4.31
C THR A 112 -8.35 0.97 3.54
N PRO A 113 -8.21 1.37 2.26
CA PRO A 113 -7.03 1.04 1.47
C PRO A 113 -5.73 1.38 2.20
N SER A 114 -4.74 0.49 2.10
CA SER A 114 -3.44 0.71 2.69
C SER A 114 -2.74 1.91 2.07
N TRP A 115 -1.96 2.64 2.88
CA TRP A 115 -1.09 3.72 2.44
C TRP A 115 -0.02 4.04 3.50
N GLY A 116 1.15 4.53 3.06
CA GLY A 116 2.27 4.93 3.92
C GLY A 116 2.69 6.40 3.76
N LEU A 117 3.02 7.04 4.88
CA LEU A 117 3.66 8.34 5.01
C LEU A 117 4.80 8.27 6.03
N ALA A 118 5.65 9.30 6.09
CA ALA A 118 6.85 9.38 6.94
C ALA A 118 6.71 8.77 8.35
N SER A 119 5.61 9.06 9.04
CA SER A 119 5.36 8.66 10.43
C SER A 119 4.03 7.94 10.63
N LYS A 120 3.36 7.52 9.53
CA LYS A 120 2.03 6.92 9.60
C LYS A 120 1.81 5.91 8.49
N ILE A 121 1.38 4.71 8.85
CA ILE A 121 0.95 3.68 7.92
C ILE A 121 -0.49 3.31 8.26
N VAL A 122 -1.32 3.14 7.24
CA VAL A 122 -2.64 2.52 7.34
C VAL A 122 -2.58 1.18 6.62
N LEU A 123 -3.04 0.12 7.26
CA LEU A 123 -3.11 -1.22 6.69
C LEU A 123 -4.57 -1.70 6.66
N ASP A 124 -5.02 -2.15 5.49
CA ASP A 124 -6.27 -2.88 5.35
C ASP A 124 -6.04 -4.37 5.62
N LEU A 125 -6.45 -4.86 6.79
CA LEU A 125 -6.33 -6.30 7.09
C LEU A 125 -7.54 -7.12 6.61
N SER A 126 -8.53 -6.48 5.97
CA SER A 126 -9.62 -7.21 5.31
C SER A 126 -9.16 -7.88 4.02
N LEU A 127 -8.09 -7.36 3.43
CA LEU A 127 -7.37 -8.00 2.35
C LEU A 127 -6.56 -9.16 2.92
N GLU A 128 -6.59 -10.33 2.28
CA GLU A 128 -5.80 -11.49 2.70
C GLU A 128 -4.32 -11.14 2.89
N ASN A 129 -3.85 -10.11 2.20
CA ASN A 129 -2.46 -9.68 2.20
C ASN A 129 -2.37 -8.14 2.21
N PRO A 130 -2.27 -7.52 3.40
CA PRO A 130 -1.95 -6.10 3.49
C PRO A 130 -0.59 -5.83 2.84
N THR A 131 -0.51 -4.78 2.02
CA THR A 131 0.70 -4.30 1.31
C THR A 131 1.73 -3.66 2.27
N LEU A 132 1.99 -4.30 3.42
CA LEU A 132 2.80 -3.77 4.51
C LEU A 132 4.22 -3.41 4.05
N VAL A 133 4.88 -4.29 3.30
CA VAL A 133 6.24 -4.05 2.81
C VAL A 133 6.26 -2.87 1.85
N HIS A 134 5.27 -2.77 0.96
CA HIS A 134 5.11 -1.64 0.05
C HIS A 134 4.98 -0.31 0.83
N GLU A 135 4.03 -0.21 1.76
CA GLU A 135 3.80 1.05 2.50
C GLU A 135 4.97 1.42 3.43
N LEU A 136 5.61 0.42 4.03
CA LEU A 136 6.79 0.63 4.85
C LEU A 136 7.98 1.09 4.00
N THR A 137 8.10 0.62 2.75
CA THR A 137 9.14 1.07 1.83
C THR A 137 9.09 2.58 1.61
N HIS A 138 7.89 3.13 1.37
CA HIS A 138 7.70 4.59 1.26
C HIS A 138 8.11 5.32 2.54
N SER A 139 7.72 4.77 3.69
CA SER A 139 8.00 5.39 5.00
C SER A 139 9.51 5.43 5.33
N LEU A 140 10.27 4.42 4.89
CA LEU A 140 11.70 4.25 5.20
C LEU A 140 12.66 4.81 4.13
N LEU A 141 12.25 4.87 2.87
CA LEU A 141 13.13 5.34 1.79
C LEU A 141 12.82 6.75 1.34
N GLY A 142 11.68 7.29 1.81
CA GLY A 142 11.16 8.59 1.43
C GLY A 142 10.28 8.49 0.20
N TYR A 143 9.44 9.51 0.01
CA TYR A 143 8.64 9.65 -1.20
C TYR A 143 8.72 11.09 -1.69
N GLY A 144 9.46 11.39 -2.75
CA GLY A 144 9.75 12.77 -3.12
C GLY A 144 10.53 13.54 -2.05
N GLY A 145 10.45 14.87 -2.09
CA GLY A 145 11.15 15.74 -1.14
C GLY A 145 10.50 15.77 0.25
N ASN A 146 9.20 15.48 0.33
CA ASN A 146 8.41 15.49 1.57
C ASN A 146 7.06 14.75 1.43
N PHE A 147 7.07 13.50 0.94
CA PHE A 147 5.85 12.76 0.57
C PHE A 147 5.02 13.50 -0.48
N ASP A 148 5.73 14.09 -1.44
CA ASP A 148 5.19 14.81 -2.59
C ASP A 148 5.53 14.08 -3.90
N THR A 149 4.98 14.56 -5.00
CA THR A 149 5.04 13.91 -6.31
C THR A 149 6.07 14.57 -7.23
N ASP A 150 6.89 15.46 -6.66
CA ASP A 150 7.83 16.33 -7.38
C ASP A 150 8.93 15.59 -8.15
N ASN A 151 9.20 14.35 -7.76
CA ASN A 151 10.20 13.47 -8.38
C ASN A 151 9.56 12.39 -9.28
N GLY A 152 8.23 12.41 -9.44
CA GLY A 152 7.46 11.44 -10.21
C GLY A 152 7.31 10.07 -9.51
N TYR A 153 6.36 9.27 -9.96
CA TYR A 153 5.95 8.03 -9.27
C TYR A 153 6.87 6.83 -9.53
N PHE A 154 7.46 6.77 -10.72
CA PHE A 154 7.97 5.55 -11.31
C PHE A 154 8.92 4.73 -10.43
N THR A 155 10.01 5.35 -9.95
CA THR A 155 11.00 4.61 -9.13
C THR A 155 10.49 4.34 -7.73
N GLN A 156 9.59 5.18 -7.21
CA GLN A 156 9.11 5.10 -5.84
C GLN A 156 8.12 3.94 -5.72
N GLU A 157 7.11 3.95 -6.58
CA GLU A 157 6.09 2.92 -6.66
C GLU A 157 6.64 1.61 -7.21
N GLY A 158 7.44 1.68 -8.29
CA GLY A 158 8.07 0.50 -8.87
C GLY A 158 8.99 -0.22 -7.89
N TYR A 159 9.76 0.52 -7.08
CA TYR A 159 10.63 -0.11 -6.08
C TYR A 159 9.85 -0.63 -4.87
N ALA A 160 8.80 0.07 -4.41
CA ALA A 160 7.95 -0.43 -3.34
C ALA A 160 7.25 -1.76 -3.70
N VAL A 161 6.76 -1.88 -4.95
CA VAL A 161 6.21 -3.15 -5.47
C VAL A 161 7.29 -4.20 -5.65
N TYR A 162 8.50 -3.84 -6.10
CA TYR A 162 9.63 -4.78 -6.15
C TYR A 162 9.99 -5.31 -4.76
N MET A 163 10.02 -4.47 -3.73
CA MET A 163 10.27 -4.89 -2.36
C MET A 163 9.17 -5.82 -1.84
N ASP A 164 7.92 -5.56 -2.19
CA ASP A 164 6.78 -6.43 -1.87
C ASP A 164 6.87 -7.78 -2.62
N ASP A 165 7.35 -7.81 -3.87
CA ASP A 165 7.64 -9.07 -4.61
C ASP A 165 8.75 -9.90 -3.93
N GLN A 166 9.76 -9.24 -3.35
CA GLN A 166 10.90 -9.91 -2.73
C GLN A 166 10.64 -10.37 -1.30
N PHE A 167 9.92 -9.56 -0.51
CA PHE A 167 9.81 -9.74 0.94
C PHE A 167 8.37 -9.74 1.46
N GLY A 168 7.40 -9.42 0.61
CA GLY A 168 5.98 -9.54 0.92
C GLY A 168 5.53 -10.99 0.92
N LYS A 169 4.23 -11.18 1.19
CA LYS A 169 3.63 -12.53 1.30
C LYS A 169 3.20 -13.11 -0.04
N ASN A 170 3.12 -12.29 -1.08
CA ASN A 170 2.49 -12.64 -2.35
C ASN A 170 3.51 -12.83 -3.46
N GLU A 171 3.25 -13.83 -4.30
CA GLU A 171 3.91 -13.93 -5.60
C GLU A 171 3.21 -12.99 -6.58
N LEU A 172 3.83 -11.84 -6.89
CA LEU A 172 3.21 -10.83 -7.76
C LEU A 172 3.26 -11.19 -9.25
N ASN A 173 4.04 -12.21 -9.62
CA ASN A 173 4.14 -12.73 -10.99
C ASN A 173 4.42 -11.62 -12.04
N LEU A 174 5.23 -10.61 -11.67
CA LEU A 174 5.45 -9.39 -12.46
C LEU A 174 5.82 -9.68 -13.92
N GLU A 175 6.77 -10.58 -14.15
CA GLU A 175 7.24 -10.94 -15.50
C GLU A 175 6.15 -11.63 -16.32
N LYS A 176 5.29 -12.45 -15.71
CA LYS A 176 4.20 -13.14 -16.42
C LYS A 176 3.08 -12.16 -16.81
N TYR A 177 2.77 -11.20 -15.94
CA TYR A 177 1.86 -10.10 -16.29
C TYR A 177 2.43 -9.23 -17.40
N MET A 178 3.70 -8.85 -17.33
CA MET A 178 4.37 -8.12 -18.40
C MET A 178 4.39 -8.91 -19.72
N LYS A 179 4.64 -10.22 -19.66
CA LYS A 179 4.55 -11.10 -20.83
C LYS A 179 3.16 -11.09 -21.44
N HIS A 180 2.11 -11.12 -20.60
CA HIS A 180 0.71 -11.05 -21.01
C HIS A 180 0.36 -9.71 -21.66
N PHE A 181 0.82 -8.59 -21.10
CA PHE A 181 0.63 -7.26 -21.68
C PHE A 181 1.33 -7.11 -23.03
N LEU A 182 2.57 -7.59 -23.14
CA LEU A 182 3.33 -7.63 -24.39
C LEU A 182 2.62 -8.48 -25.46
N ASP A 183 2.17 -9.69 -25.13
CA ASP A 183 1.46 -10.57 -26.08
C ASP A 183 0.10 -9.99 -26.53
N SER A 184 -0.48 -9.08 -25.75
CA SER A 184 -1.79 -8.49 -26.01
C SER A 184 -1.73 -7.09 -26.64
N ASP A 185 -0.53 -6.58 -26.95
CA ASP A 185 -0.30 -5.21 -27.44
C ASP A 185 -0.85 -4.13 -26.48
N LYS A 186 -0.60 -4.32 -25.17
CA LYS A 186 -1.07 -3.46 -24.07
C LYS A 186 0.07 -2.99 -23.19
N LEU A 187 1.17 -2.58 -23.82
CA LEU A 187 2.33 -2.03 -23.13
C LEU A 187 2.18 -0.52 -22.97
N ILE A 188 2.35 -0.04 -21.75
CA ILE A 188 2.49 1.38 -21.48
C ILE A 188 3.96 1.75 -21.70
N PRO A 189 4.28 2.71 -22.61
CA PRO A 189 5.66 3.11 -22.83
C PRO A 189 6.30 3.67 -21.55
N ILE A 190 7.53 3.25 -21.25
CA ILE A 190 8.25 3.73 -20.05
C ILE A 190 8.42 5.25 -20.09
N SER A 191 8.60 5.84 -21.28
CA SER A 191 8.68 7.29 -21.47
C SER A 191 7.50 8.06 -20.90
N LYS A 192 6.29 7.48 -20.91
CA LYS A 192 5.08 8.11 -20.35
C LYS A 192 4.99 7.95 -18.83
N LEU A 193 5.49 6.84 -18.30
CA LEU A 193 5.49 6.57 -16.86
C LEU A 193 6.55 7.38 -16.09
N ILE A 194 7.60 7.86 -16.77
CA ILE A 194 8.68 8.66 -16.16
C ILE A 194 8.59 10.15 -16.46
N ASP A 195 7.65 10.57 -17.30
CA ASP A 195 7.44 11.99 -17.62
C ASP A 195 6.57 12.63 -16.54
N PRO A 196 7.10 13.57 -15.73
CA PRO A 196 6.35 14.20 -14.64
C PRO A 196 5.16 15.06 -15.12
N ASN A 197 5.02 15.30 -16.43
CA ASN A 197 3.85 15.97 -17.00
C ASN A 197 2.75 14.99 -17.42
N GLN A 198 3.02 13.69 -17.37
CA GLN A 198 2.12 12.65 -17.87
C GLN A 198 1.87 11.54 -16.85
N ASP A 199 2.79 11.28 -15.93
CA ASP A 199 2.75 10.13 -15.03
C ASP A 199 1.50 10.09 -14.13
N ASP A 200 0.94 11.24 -13.75
CA ASP A 200 -0.38 11.35 -13.08
C ASP A 200 -1.51 10.69 -13.90
N HIS A 201 -1.48 10.74 -15.23
CA HIS A 201 -2.48 10.08 -16.09
C HIS A 201 -2.41 8.55 -16.05
N TYR A 202 -1.41 7.98 -15.39
CA TYR A 202 -1.18 6.54 -15.27
C TYR A 202 -1.29 6.07 -13.82
N PHE A 203 -0.56 6.69 -12.90
CA PHE A 203 -0.53 6.30 -11.48
C PHE A 203 -1.70 6.86 -10.68
N ARG A 204 -2.27 7.98 -11.12
CA ARG A 204 -3.37 8.69 -10.44
C ARG A 204 -4.48 9.11 -11.39
N ALA A 205 -4.63 8.40 -12.51
CA ALA A 205 -5.63 8.66 -13.53
C ALA A 205 -7.03 8.89 -12.93
N GLU A 206 -7.68 9.99 -13.29
CA GLU A 206 -9.07 10.25 -12.92
C GLU A 206 -9.99 9.84 -14.07
N LEU A 207 -10.29 8.53 -14.15
CA LEU A 207 -11.22 8.04 -15.18
C LEU A 207 -12.67 8.05 -14.67
N PRO A 208 -13.65 8.27 -15.57
CA PRO A 208 -15.06 8.13 -15.23
C PRO A 208 -15.42 6.71 -14.75
N ASN A 209 -14.83 5.70 -15.39
CA ASN A 209 -14.96 4.30 -14.98
C ASN A 209 -13.90 3.96 -13.94
N LYS A 210 -14.35 3.59 -12.73
CA LYS A 210 -13.45 3.28 -11.60
C LYS A 210 -12.76 1.93 -11.72
N GLU A 211 -13.32 0.99 -12.46
CA GLU A 211 -12.68 -0.29 -12.74
C GLU A 211 -11.53 -0.10 -13.74
N GLU A 212 -11.76 0.63 -14.82
CA GLU A 212 -10.71 1.02 -15.77
C GLU A 212 -9.59 1.81 -15.07
N GLN A 213 -9.94 2.75 -14.20
CA GLN A 213 -8.98 3.48 -13.38
C GLN A 213 -8.11 2.54 -12.55
N SER A 214 -8.73 1.63 -11.80
CA SER A 214 -8.01 0.68 -10.95
C SER A 214 -7.10 -0.26 -11.76
N VAL A 215 -7.56 -0.71 -12.93
CA VAL A 215 -6.78 -1.56 -13.82
C VAL A 215 -5.59 -0.79 -14.42
N LEU A 216 -5.78 0.45 -14.86
CA LEU A 216 -4.68 1.28 -15.38
C LEU A 216 -3.62 1.56 -14.31
N TRP A 217 -4.05 1.85 -13.07
CA TRP A 217 -3.13 2.02 -11.94
C TRP A 217 -2.32 0.74 -11.70
N GLY A 218 -3.00 -0.41 -11.61
CA GLY A 218 -2.36 -1.72 -11.43
C GLY A 218 -1.37 -2.05 -12.55
N MET A 219 -1.74 -1.79 -13.82
CA MET A 219 -0.83 -1.94 -14.94
C MET A 219 0.41 -1.05 -14.81
N SER A 220 0.24 0.21 -14.40
CA SER A 220 1.34 1.18 -14.24
C SER A 220 2.32 0.72 -13.16
N TYR A 221 1.80 0.22 -12.03
CA TYR A 221 2.61 -0.37 -10.97
C TYR A 221 3.38 -1.61 -11.44
N ILE A 222 2.74 -2.53 -12.17
CA ILE A 222 3.39 -3.74 -12.69
C ILE A 222 4.50 -3.38 -13.71
N HIS A 223 4.26 -2.42 -14.60
CA HIS A 223 5.27 -1.95 -15.56
C HIS A 223 6.47 -1.34 -14.83
N ALA A 224 6.23 -0.44 -13.87
CA ALA A 224 7.28 0.19 -13.09
C ALA A 224 8.09 -0.85 -12.30
N ALA A 225 7.41 -1.75 -11.59
CA ALA A 225 8.05 -2.77 -10.77
C ALA A 225 8.89 -3.76 -11.59
N SER A 226 8.36 -4.26 -12.71
CA SER A 226 9.10 -5.19 -13.56
C SER A 226 10.31 -4.52 -14.23
N PHE A 227 10.18 -3.24 -14.62
CA PHE A 227 11.31 -2.50 -15.16
C PHE A 227 12.38 -2.21 -14.09
N VAL A 228 11.97 -1.81 -12.89
CA VAL A 228 12.87 -1.60 -11.74
C VAL A 228 13.60 -2.89 -11.37
N LYS A 229 12.87 -4.01 -11.29
CA LYS A 229 13.45 -5.34 -11.06
C LYS A 229 14.49 -5.68 -12.11
N TYR A 230 14.18 -5.46 -13.39
CA TYR A 230 15.14 -5.65 -14.47
C TYR A 230 16.39 -4.76 -14.33
N LEU A 231 16.23 -3.49 -13.95
CA LEU A 231 17.36 -2.59 -13.71
C LEU A 231 18.26 -3.12 -12.58
N VAL A 232 17.66 -3.49 -11.46
CA VAL A 232 18.38 -4.01 -10.28
C VAL A 232 19.10 -5.32 -10.61
N GLU A 233 18.41 -6.29 -11.20
CA GLU A 233 18.97 -7.62 -11.49
C GLU A 233 20.02 -7.60 -12.61
N THR A 234 19.88 -6.71 -13.59
CA THR A 234 20.79 -6.66 -14.75
C THR A 234 21.98 -5.75 -14.52
N TYR A 235 21.76 -4.60 -13.89
CA TYR A 235 22.76 -3.53 -13.79
C TYR A 235 23.28 -3.29 -12.38
N GLY A 236 22.69 -3.94 -11.37
CA GLY A 236 23.08 -3.84 -9.97
C GLY A 236 22.29 -2.79 -9.20
N ILE A 237 22.05 -3.08 -7.92
CA ILE A 237 21.31 -2.23 -7.01
C ILE A 237 21.99 -0.86 -6.82
N GLU A 238 23.32 -0.80 -6.85
CA GLU A 238 24.11 0.42 -6.65
C GLU A 238 23.92 1.44 -7.79
N LYS A 239 23.56 0.98 -8.99
CA LYS A 239 23.15 1.86 -10.07
C LYS A 239 21.72 2.34 -9.89
N PHE A 240 20.82 1.46 -9.46
CA PHE A 240 19.45 1.84 -9.17
C PHE A 240 19.35 2.90 -8.07
N GLU A 241 20.13 2.77 -6.99
CA GLU A 241 20.25 3.77 -5.91
C GLU A 241 20.46 5.20 -6.44
N GLN A 242 21.24 5.35 -7.51
CA GLN A 242 21.59 6.67 -8.07
C GLN A 242 20.43 7.34 -8.81
N ILE A 243 19.40 6.58 -9.21
CA ILE A 243 18.22 7.09 -9.88
C ILE A 243 16.96 7.08 -9.00
N TYR A 244 16.98 6.37 -7.87
CA TYR A 244 15.84 6.30 -6.96
C TYR A 244 15.46 7.68 -6.43
N ASP A 245 14.20 8.05 -6.61
CA ASP A 245 13.63 9.31 -6.14
C ASP A 245 14.47 10.52 -6.62
N LYS A 246 14.60 10.65 -7.95
CA LYS A 246 15.37 11.74 -8.59
C LYS A 246 14.53 12.42 -9.67
N LYS A 247 14.57 13.76 -9.66
CA LYS A 247 14.11 14.58 -10.79
C LYS A 247 14.91 14.28 -12.05
N ASP A 248 14.33 14.62 -13.20
CA ASP A 248 14.90 14.40 -14.54
C ASP A 248 15.29 12.94 -14.78
N LEU A 249 14.42 12.00 -14.39
CA LEU A 249 14.70 10.57 -14.37
C LEU A 249 15.25 10.03 -15.69
N ALA A 250 14.71 10.46 -16.84
CA ALA A 250 15.20 10.05 -18.15
C ALA A 250 16.69 10.38 -18.35
N LYS A 251 17.11 11.60 -17.98
CA LYS A 251 18.50 12.04 -18.06
C LYS A 251 19.37 11.31 -17.04
N LYS A 252 18.86 11.05 -15.85
CA LYS A 252 19.58 10.30 -14.81
C LYS A 252 19.84 8.86 -15.23
N ILE A 253 18.86 8.21 -15.84
CA ILE A 253 18.99 6.87 -16.44
C ILE A 253 20.12 6.88 -17.48
N GLU A 254 20.12 7.83 -18.42
CA GLU A 254 21.16 7.92 -19.45
C GLU A 254 22.56 8.08 -18.85
N VAL A 255 22.71 8.92 -17.84
CA VAL A 255 24.00 9.14 -17.15
C VAL A 255 24.47 7.89 -16.41
N VAL A 256 23.59 7.19 -15.69
CA VAL A 256 23.95 6.05 -14.82
C VAL A 256 24.18 4.76 -15.60
N TYR A 257 23.34 4.52 -16.62
CA TYR A 257 23.38 3.29 -17.40
C TYR A 257 24.11 3.43 -18.74
N GLY A 258 24.39 4.65 -19.18
CA GLY A 258 25.03 4.92 -20.49
C GLY A 258 24.13 4.60 -21.68
N LYS A 259 22.82 4.48 -21.46
CA LYS A 259 21.78 4.15 -22.43
C LYS A 259 20.57 5.03 -22.20
N SER A 260 19.95 5.47 -23.28
CA SER A 260 18.65 6.15 -23.21
C SER A 260 17.58 5.23 -22.64
N VAL A 261 16.50 5.81 -22.11
CA VAL A 261 15.35 5.06 -21.60
C VAL A 261 14.78 4.11 -22.66
N SER A 262 14.68 4.57 -23.91
CA SER A 262 14.16 3.75 -25.01
C SER A 262 15.05 2.54 -25.31
N GLU A 263 16.38 2.68 -25.23
CA GLU A 263 17.29 1.55 -25.41
C GLU A 263 17.15 0.51 -24.29
N ILE A 264 17.06 0.96 -23.03
CA ILE A 264 16.84 0.04 -21.89
C ILE A 264 15.46 -0.61 -21.98
N GLU A 265 14.43 0.12 -22.38
CA GLU A 265 13.09 -0.42 -22.62
C GLU A 265 13.11 -1.52 -23.69
N MET A 266 13.84 -1.34 -24.79
CA MET A 266 13.99 -2.40 -25.79
C MET A 266 14.69 -3.64 -25.22
N ASP A 267 15.75 -3.46 -24.44
CA ASP A 267 16.47 -4.58 -23.80
C ASP A 267 15.58 -5.32 -22.79
N TRP A 268 14.83 -4.56 -21.98
CA TRP A 268 13.87 -5.10 -21.03
C TRP A 268 12.74 -5.86 -21.73
N LEU A 269 12.16 -5.32 -22.80
CA LEU A 269 11.11 -6.00 -23.56
C LEU A 269 11.65 -7.27 -24.24
N ALA A 270 12.90 -7.27 -24.69
CA ALA A 270 13.56 -8.48 -25.17
C ALA A 270 13.73 -9.54 -24.06
N PHE A 271 14.06 -9.11 -22.84
CA PHE A 271 14.07 -9.98 -21.66
C PHE A 271 12.67 -10.53 -21.37
N ILE A 272 11.63 -9.69 -21.31
CA ILE A 272 10.23 -10.08 -21.06
C ILE A 272 9.74 -11.07 -22.11
N ASN A 273 10.10 -10.90 -23.38
CA ASN A 273 9.68 -11.81 -24.45
C ASN A 273 10.16 -13.26 -24.24
N ASN A 274 11.23 -13.47 -23.47
CA ASN A 274 11.75 -14.79 -23.12
C ASN A 274 11.19 -15.36 -21.81
N GLN A 275 10.32 -14.63 -21.11
CA GLN A 275 9.71 -15.06 -19.86
C GLN A 275 8.54 -16.03 -20.09
N PRO A 276 8.24 -16.92 -19.12
CA PRO A 276 7.10 -17.81 -19.22
C PRO A 276 5.79 -17.03 -19.29
N ARG A 277 4.82 -17.60 -20.01
CA ARG A 277 3.43 -17.12 -19.98
C ARG A 277 2.71 -17.75 -18.79
N PHE A 278 1.63 -17.11 -18.34
CA PHE A 278 0.65 -17.78 -17.51
C PHE A 278 0.08 -19.01 -18.23
N THR A 279 0.13 -20.15 -17.55
CA THR A 279 -0.62 -21.35 -17.90
C THR A 279 -2.12 -21.12 -17.68
N TYR A 280 -2.95 -21.99 -18.26
CA TYR A 280 -4.39 -21.94 -18.05
C TYR A 280 -4.76 -22.13 -16.57
N GLU A 281 -4.09 -23.05 -15.87
CA GLU A 281 -4.35 -23.33 -14.46
C GLU A 281 -3.97 -22.16 -13.55
N GLU A 282 -2.89 -21.43 -13.85
CA GLU A 282 -2.52 -20.23 -13.10
C GLU A 282 -3.56 -19.13 -13.28
N LYS A 283 -4.03 -18.89 -14.51
CA LYS A 283 -5.09 -17.89 -14.78
C LYS A 283 -6.38 -18.15 -14.02
N LEU A 284 -6.74 -19.42 -13.82
CA LEU A 284 -7.92 -19.81 -13.03
C LEU A 284 -7.75 -19.58 -11.53
N LYS A 285 -6.52 -19.57 -11.02
CA LYS A 285 -6.22 -19.36 -9.60
C LYS A 285 -6.04 -17.89 -9.24
N LEU A 286 -5.69 -17.06 -10.21
CA LEU A 286 -5.57 -15.62 -10.02
C LEU A 286 -6.97 -14.99 -9.89
N PRO A 287 -7.28 -14.34 -8.76
CA PRO A 287 -8.53 -13.62 -8.60
C PRO A 287 -8.71 -12.60 -9.74
N ASP A 288 -9.93 -12.55 -10.28
CA ASP A 288 -10.36 -11.55 -11.27
C ASP A 288 -9.49 -11.44 -12.53
N PHE A 289 -8.66 -12.44 -12.86
CA PHE A 289 -7.76 -12.37 -14.02
C PHE A 289 -8.52 -12.08 -15.33
N TYR A 290 -9.63 -12.78 -15.56
CA TYR A 290 -10.42 -12.64 -16.79
C TYR A 290 -11.21 -11.34 -16.83
N ASP A 291 -11.72 -10.87 -15.68
CA ASP A 291 -12.44 -9.60 -15.58
C ASP A 291 -11.48 -8.42 -15.81
N THR A 292 -10.33 -8.45 -15.12
CA THR A 292 -9.22 -7.52 -15.32
C THR A 292 -8.78 -7.52 -16.79
N ASN A 293 -8.55 -8.69 -17.39
CA ASN A 293 -8.15 -8.78 -18.79
C ASN A 293 -9.20 -8.20 -19.75
N THR A 294 -10.49 -8.37 -19.45
CA THR A 294 -11.57 -7.78 -20.25
C THR A 294 -11.49 -6.25 -20.21
N ILE A 295 -11.26 -5.67 -19.04
CA ILE A 295 -11.08 -4.22 -18.86
C ILE A 295 -9.83 -3.72 -19.58
N ILE A 296 -8.69 -4.43 -19.47
CA ILE A 296 -7.44 -4.08 -20.19
C ILE A 296 -7.68 -3.94 -21.70
N LEU A 297 -8.48 -4.84 -22.28
CA LEU A 297 -8.80 -4.80 -23.71
C LEU A 297 -9.67 -3.59 -24.09
N GLN A 298 -10.45 -3.06 -23.14
CA GLN A 298 -11.35 -1.92 -23.32
C GLN A 298 -10.70 -0.56 -23.05
N LEU A 299 -9.57 -0.53 -22.32
CA LEU A 299 -8.83 0.70 -22.06
C LEU A 299 -8.52 1.47 -23.35
N ASP A 300 -8.62 2.80 -23.26
CA ASP A 300 -8.36 3.72 -24.37
C ASP A 300 -6.99 3.41 -25.01
N PRO A 301 -6.94 3.12 -26.32
CA PRO A 301 -5.70 2.82 -27.02
C PRO A 301 -4.59 3.86 -26.86
N THR A 302 -4.95 5.13 -26.61
CA THR A 302 -3.99 6.24 -26.45
C THR A 302 -3.05 6.05 -25.26
N PHE A 303 -3.43 5.25 -24.25
CA PHE A 303 -2.52 4.88 -23.15
C PHE A 303 -1.32 4.06 -23.63
N PHE A 304 -1.44 3.36 -24.76
CA PHE A 304 -0.43 2.42 -25.27
C PHE A 304 0.33 2.95 -26.50
N GLU A 305 -0.04 4.12 -27.02
CA GLU A 305 0.66 4.77 -28.14
C GLU A 305 2.10 5.16 -27.75
N ARG A 306 3.07 4.96 -28.66
CA ARG A 306 4.50 5.26 -28.44
C ARG A 306 4.89 6.67 -28.86
#